data_AF-A0AAW7YFZ6-F1
#
_entry.id   AF-A0AAW7YFZ6-F1
#
_cell.length_a   1.000
_cell.length_b   1.000
_cell.length_c   1.000
_cell.angle_alpha   90.00
_cell.angle_beta   90.00
_cell.angle_gamma   90.00
#
_symmetry.space_group_name_H-M   'P 1'
#
loop_
_entity.id
_entity.type
_entity.pdbx_description
1 polymer ?
#
loop_
_entity_poly.entity_id
_entity_poly.type
_entity_poly.pdbx_seq_one_letter_code
_entity_poly.pdbx_strand_id
1 'polypeptide(L)'
;MKILQFILLFTLLFISFYSSASTSKFDCKYLNYHLVLEAKGFKHIIHELSINGEILITELLDDNWFMEEINCKKSGYEIVASHIQYNDPVKQVFKLTYSDKRGYKIIKSK
;
A
#
# COMPACT_ATOMS: atom_id res chain seq x y z
N MET A 1 8.82 48.16 8.82
CA MET A 1 9.48 46.83 8.76
C MET A 1 8.80 45.70 9.53
N LYS A 2 7.69 45.90 10.28
CA LYS A 2 7.02 44.81 11.03
C LYS A 2 5.95 44.05 10.23
N ILE A 3 5.36 44.68 9.21
CA ILE A 3 4.29 44.09 8.39
C ILE A 3 4.82 43.04 7.40
N LEU A 4 5.99 43.28 6.79
CA LEU A 4 6.63 42.33 5.87
C LEU A 4 7.02 41.02 6.57
N GLN A 5 7.44 41.12 7.84
CA GLN A 5 7.81 39.99 8.69
C GLN A 5 6.58 39.15 9.08
N PHE A 6 5.42 39.79 9.25
CA PHE A 6 4.13 39.12 9.51
C PHE A 6 3.62 38.36 8.28
N ILE A 7 3.76 38.94 7.09
CA ILE A 7 3.34 38.30 5.82
C ILE A 7 4.20 37.05 5.54
N LEU A 8 5.50 37.11 5.83
CA LEU A 8 6.42 35.96 5.67
C LEU A 8 6.07 34.79 6.62
N LEU A 9 5.67 35.10 7.85
CA LEU A 9 5.22 34.10 8.83
C LEU A 9 3.91 33.42 8.40
N PHE A 10 3.01 34.16 7.76
CA PHE A 10 1.73 33.60 7.30
C PHE A 10 1.90 32.63 6.12
N THR A 11 2.86 32.88 5.22
CA THR A 11 3.14 32.00 4.07
C THR A 11 3.78 30.66 4.46
N LEU A 12 4.50 30.60 5.60
CA LEU A 12 5.13 29.36 6.10
C LEU A 12 4.12 28.38 6.71
N LEU A 13 2.96 28.84 7.17
CA LEU A 13 1.93 27.99 7.80
C LEU A 13 1.11 27.16 6.80
N PHE A 14 1.13 27.50 5.51
CA PHE A 14 0.31 26.82 4.49
C PHE A 14 1.01 25.67 3.77
N ILE A 15 2.31 25.44 4.00
CA ILE A 15 3.10 24.45 3.24
C ILE A 15 3.04 23.04 3.84
N SER A 16 2.34 22.83 4.96
CA SER A 16 2.31 21.54 5.66
C SER A 16 1.18 20.58 5.25
N PHE A 17 0.36 20.92 4.24
CA PHE A 17 -0.80 20.09 3.83
C PHE A 17 -0.61 19.29 2.53
N TYR A 18 0.62 19.17 2.01
CA TYR A 18 0.87 18.34 0.83
C TYR A 18 0.83 16.85 1.18
N SER A 19 -0.30 16.24 0.82
CA SER A 19 -0.63 14.81 0.74
C SER A 19 0.46 13.80 1.10
N SER A 20 0.21 13.03 2.16
CA SER A 20 1.02 11.86 2.52
C SER A 20 0.62 10.65 1.67
N ALA A 21 1.15 10.57 0.45
CA ALA A 21 1.22 9.28 -0.23
C ALA A 21 2.42 8.51 0.36
N SER A 22 2.17 7.38 0.99
CA SER A 22 3.24 6.53 1.53
C SER A 22 3.50 5.38 0.57
N THR A 23 4.76 5.17 0.20
CA THR A 23 5.17 4.04 -0.64
C THR A 23 6.08 3.13 0.17
N SER A 24 5.77 1.84 0.19
CA SER A 24 6.56 0.81 0.87
C SER A 24 6.95 -0.27 -0.12
N LYS A 25 8.23 -0.69 -0.08
CA LYS A 25 8.76 -1.76 -0.92
C LYS A 25 9.07 -2.99 -0.07
N PHE A 26 8.69 -4.16 -0.56
CA PHE A 26 8.87 -5.45 0.09
C PHE A 26 9.72 -6.35 -0.80
N ASP A 27 11.01 -6.44 -0.51
CA ASP A 27 11.92 -7.38 -1.16
C ASP A 27 11.79 -8.79 -0.56
N CYS A 28 11.99 -9.83 -1.39
CA CYS A 28 11.95 -11.22 -0.93
C CYS A 28 13.14 -12.02 -1.43
N LYS A 29 13.96 -12.50 -0.50
CA LYS A 29 15.19 -13.24 -0.81
C LYS A 29 15.00 -14.56 -1.56
N TYR A 30 13.76 -15.04 -1.68
CA TYR A 30 13.44 -16.30 -2.35
C TYR A 30 12.85 -16.11 -3.75
N LEU A 31 12.47 -14.88 -4.11
CA LEU A 31 11.69 -14.58 -5.30
C LEU A 31 12.46 -13.55 -6.13
N ASN A 32 12.28 -13.60 -7.46
CA ASN A 32 12.90 -12.67 -8.40
C ASN A 32 12.05 -11.40 -8.63
N TYR A 33 11.10 -11.12 -7.74
CA TYR A 33 10.21 -9.98 -7.81
C TYR A 33 9.94 -9.41 -6.41
N HIS A 34 9.64 -8.12 -6.36
CA HIS A 34 9.30 -7.40 -5.15
C HIS A 34 7.87 -6.87 -5.22
N LEU A 35 7.30 -6.53 -4.06
CA LEU A 35 6.02 -5.83 -4.01
C LEU A 35 6.22 -4.36 -3.68
N VAL A 36 5.37 -3.52 -4.24
CA VAL A 36 5.29 -2.10 -3.92
C VAL A 36 3.86 -1.83 -3.45
N LEU A 37 3.73 -1.30 -2.24
CA LEU A 37 2.48 -0.87 -1.66
C LEU A 37 2.45 0.65 -1.67
N GLU A 38 1.46 1.21 -2.35
CA GLU A 38 1.15 2.64 -2.30
C GLU A 38 -0.11 2.85 -1.47
N ALA A 39 0.00 3.70 -0.45
CA ALA A 39 -1.11 4.14 0.37
C ALA A 39 -1.51 5.56 -0.04
N LYS A 40 -2.73 5.72 -0.55
CA LYS A 40 -3.27 6.98 -1.08
C LYS A 40 -4.58 7.35 -0.38
N GLY A 41 -4.85 8.63 -0.21
CA GLY A 41 -6.10 9.13 0.37
C GLY A 41 -5.91 9.73 1.76
N PHE A 42 -7.00 10.30 2.28
CA PHE A 42 -7.01 11.04 3.55
C PHE A 42 -7.99 10.45 4.57
N LYS A 43 -9.27 10.29 4.19
CA LYS A 43 -10.31 9.76 5.07
C LYS A 43 -10.39 8.23 5.04
N HIS A 44 -10.31 7.66 3.85
CA HIS A 44 -10.09 6.23 3.63
C HIS A 44 -8.76 6.12 2.88
N ILE A 45 -7.84 5.32 3.42
CA ILE A 45 -6.55 5.06 2.80
C ILE A 45 -6.73 3.86 1.87
N ILE A 46 -6.61 4.09 0.57
CA ILE A 46 -6.62 3.07 -0.45
C ILE A 46 -5.21 2.49 -0.52
N HIS A 47 -5.11 1.16 -0.44
CA HIS A 47 -3.87 0.44 -0.62
C HIS A 47 -3.81 -0.15 -2.04
N GLU A 48 -2.82 0.28 -2.82
CA GLU A 48 -2.52 -0.26 -4.14
C GLU A 48 -1.26 -1.12 -4.05
N LEU A 49 -1.41 -2.43 -4.26
CA LEU A 49 -0.28 -3.35 -4.24
C LEU A 49 0.08 -3.75 -5.67
N SER A 50 1.35 -3.59 -6.04
CA SER A 50 1.86 -3.96 -7.35
C SER A 50 3.09 -4.86 -7.27
N ILE A 51 3.27 -5.71 -8.28
CA ILE A 51 4.49 -6.49 -8.49
C ILE A 51 5.46 -5.63 -9.29
N ASN A 52 6.67 -5.47 -8.77
CA ASN A 52 7.75 -4.67 -9.33
C ASN A 52 7.40 -3.20 -9.61
N GLY A 53 6.33 -2.66 -9.00
CA GLY A 53 5.85 -1.30 -9.28
C GLY A 53 5.03 -1.17 -10.56
N GLU A 54 4.78 -2.26 -11.29
CA GLU A 54 4.16 -2.22 -12.63
C GLU A 54 2.83 -2.96 -12.69
N ILE A 55 2.77 -4.19 -12.15
CA ILE A 55 1.59 -5.05 -12.28
C ILE A 55 0.73 -4.89 -11.04
N LEU A 56 -0.35 -4.12 -11.14
CA LEU A 56 -1.31 -3.91 -10.06
C LEU A 56 -2.09 -5.20 -9.76
N ILE A 57 -2.26 -5.51 -8.48
CA ILE A 57 -3.09 -6.62 -7.98
C ILE A 57 -4.51 -6.09 -7.74
N THR A 58 -5.38 -6.21 -8.74
CA THR A 58 -6.71 -5.58 -8.71
C THR A 58 -7.65 -6.21 -7.70
N GLU A 59 -7.53 -7.51 -7.43
CA GLU A 59 -8.45 -8.22 -6.51
C GLU A 59 -8.39 -7.67 -5.07
N LEU A 60 -7.24 -7.15 -4.64
CA LEU A 60 -7.12 -6.51 -3.33
C LEU A 60 -7.68 -5.09 -3.33
N LEU A 61 -7.54 -4.38 -4.45
CA LEU A 61 -7.97 -3.01 -4.63
C LEU A 61 -9.50 -2.90 -4.77
N ASP A 62 -10.09 -3.74 -5.63
CA ASP A 62 -11.53 -3.71 -5.96
C ASP A 62 -12.40 -3.98 -4.73
N ASP A 63 -11.91 -4.85 -3.84
CA ASP A 63 -12.55 -5.19 -2.56
C ASP A 63 -12.17 -4.24 -1.41
N ASN A 64 -11.37 -3.20 -1.66
CA ASN A 64 -10.89 -2.23 -0.67
C ASN A 64 -10.19 -2.86 0.55
N TRP A 65 -9.37 -3.88 0.33
CA TRP A 65 -8.61 -4.51 1.40
C TRP A 65 -7.53 -3.56 1.94
N PHE A 66 -7.46 -3.42 3.25
CA PHE A 66 -6.40 -2.69 3.93
C PHE A 66 -5.27 -3.65 4.31
N MET A 67 -4.15 -3.57 3.59
CA MET A 67 -2.95 -4.39 3.85
C MET A 67 -2.33 -4.00 5.19
N GLU A 68 -2.30 -4.94 6.12
CA GLU A 68 -1.68 -4.78 7.44
C GLU A 68 -0.25 -5.33 7.47
N GLU A 69 0.00 -6.47 6.82
CA GLU A 69 1.29 -7.14 6.85
C GLU A 69 1.58 -7.87 5.54
N ILE A 70 2.84 -7.84 5.11
CA ILE A 70 3.32 -8.53 3.91
C ILE A 70 4.53 -9.37 4.27
N ASN A 71 4.38 -10.68 4.15
CA ASN A 71 5.36 -11.68 4.54
C ASN A 71 5.96 -12.40 3.34
N CYS A 72 7.29 -12.34 3.21
CA CYS A 72 8.04 -13.08 2.20
C CYS A 72 8.14 -14.57 2.58
N LYS A 73 7.65 -15.47 1.72
CA LYS A 73 7.82 -16.93 1.84
C LYS A 73 8.47 -17.49 0.57
N LYS A 74 9.04 -18.70 0.67
CA LYS A 74 9.60 -19.41 -0.50
C LYS A 74 8.57 -19.68 -1.59
N SER A 75 7.29 -19.77 -1.22
CA SER A 75 6.20 -20.14 -2.13
C SER A 75 5.39 -18.94 -2.65
N GLY A 76 5.84 -17.71 -2.42
CA GLY A 76 5.13 -16.47 -2.74
C GLY A 76 5.08 -15.51 -1.55
N TYR A 77 4.35 -14.41 -1.71
CA TYR A 77 4.04 -13.50 -0.61
C TYR A 77 2.76 -13.94 0.10
N GLU A 78 2.76 -13.78 1.41
CA GLU A 78 1.59 -13.90 2.26
C GLU A 78 1.18 -12.50 2.70
N ILE A 79 -0.04 -12.10 2.36
CA ILE A 79 -0.56 -10.75 2.59
C ILE A 79 -1.68 -10.87 3.61
N VAL A 80 -1.52 -10.21 4.75
CA VAL A 80 -2.55 -10.08 5.77
C VAL A 80 -3.26 -8.76 5.53
N ALA A 81 -4.56 -8.81 5.31
CA ALA A 81 -5.37 -7.62 5.10
C ALA A 81 -6.70 -7.73 5.85
N SER A 82 -7.32 -6.59 6.13
CA SER A 82 -8.63 -6.52 6.77
C SER A 82 -9.45 -5.36 6.21
N HIS A 83 -10.69 -5.24 6.64
CA HIS A 83 -11.55 -4.08 6.40
C HIS A 83 -11.59 -3.17 7.63
N ILE A 84 -10.45 -3.06 8.36
CA ILE A 84 -10.38 -2.32 9.64
C ILE A 84 -10.83 -0.85 9.51
N GLN A 85 -10.63 -0.24 8.35
CA GLN A 85 -11.08 1.13 8.06
C GLN A 85 -12.60 1.29 7.97
N TYR A 86 -13.33 0.17 7.91
CA TYR A 86 -14.79 0.06 7.94
C TYR A 86 -15.28 -0.58 9.26
N ASN A 87 -14.44 -0.56 10.30
CA ASN A 87 -14.68 -1.17 11.61
C ASN A 87 -14.85 -2.71 11.58
N ASP A 88 -14.30 -3.38 10.57
CA ASP A 88 -14.22 -4.85 10.53
C ASP A 88 -12.76 -5.32 10.70
N PRO A 89 -12.35 -5.74 11.91
CA PRO A 89 -11.00 -6.16 12.20
C PRO A 89 -10.69 -7.60 11.75
N VAL A 90 -11.64 -8.31 11.11
CA VAL A 90 -11.42 -9.69 10.69
C VAL A 90 -10.31 -9.72 9.64
N LYS A 91 -9.23 -10.40 9.99
CA LYS A 91 -8.07 -10.55 9.13
C LYS A 91 -8.31 -11.66 8.13
N GLN A 92 -7.98 -11.36 6.89
CA GLN A 92 -7.90 -12.31 5.80
C GLN A 92 -6.46 -12.44 5.32
N VAL A 93 -6.03 -13.68 5.13
CA VAL A 93 -4.73 -13.99 4.55
C VAL A 93 -4.91 -14.31 3.07
N PHE A 94 -4.06 -13.72 2.25
CA PHE A 94 -3.96 -13.98 0.82
C PHE A 94 -2.58 -14.50 0.48
N LYS A 95 -2.50 -15.43 -0.46
CA LYS A 95 -1.24 -15.91 -1.02
C LYS A 95 -1.08 -15.40 -2.44
N LEU A 96 -0.04 -14.61 -2.67
CA LEU A 96 0.32 -14.06 -3.97
C LEU A 96 1.54 -14.78 -4.56
N THR A 97 1.40 -15.29 -5.78
CA THR A 97 2.49 -15.88 -6.57
C THR A 97 2.59 -15.19 -7.91
N TYR A 98 3.79 -15.09 -8.46
CA TYR A 98 4.03 -14.50 -9.78
C TYR A 98 5.10 -15.26 -10.55
N SER A 99 4.94 -15.32 -11.87
CA SER A 99 5.99 -15.70 -12.81
C SER A 99 5.74 -15.05 -14.16
N ASP A 100 6.81 -14.67 -14.86
CA ASP A 100 6.71 -13.96 -16.15
C ASP A 100 5.90 -14.73 -17.21
N LYS A 101 5.85 -16.07 -17.12
CA LYS A 101 5.11 -16.93 -18.06
C LYS A 101 3.61 -17.09 -17.74
N ARG A 102 3.22 -16.96 -16.48
CA ARG A 102 1.85 -17.27 -16.01
C ARG A 102 1.13 -16.07 -15.42
N GLY A 103 1.79 -14.92 -15.37
CA GLY A 103 1.31 -13.77 -14.63
C GLY A 103 1.28 -14.04 -13.13
N TYR A 104 0.44 -13.30 -12.42
CA TYR A 104 0.23 -13.48 -10.99
C TYR A 104 -1.01 -14.32 -10.70
N LYS A 105 -1.05 -14.88 -9.50
CA LYS A 105 -2.24 -15.51 -8.93
C LYS A 105 -2.31 -15.16 -7.46
N ILE A 106 -3.49 -14.70 -7.03
CA ILE A 106 -3.82 -14.50 -5.64
C ILE A 106 -4.89 -15.51 -5.18
N ILE A 107 -4.73 -16.06 -3.99
CA ILE A 107 -5.67 -17.03 -3.42
C ILE A 107 -5.96 -16.65 -1.98
N LYS A 108 -7.24 -16.57 -1.63
CA LYS A 108 -7.70 -16.41 -0.25
C LYS A 108 -7.40 -17.69 0.53
N SER A 109 -6.59 -17.60 1.60
CA SER A 109 -6.36 -18.72 2.51
C SER A 109 -7.64 -19.03 3.29
N LYS A 110 -7.90 -20.32 3.51
CA LYS A 110 -9.04 -20.78 4.33
C LYS A 110 -8.73 -20.63 5.81
#